data_AF-A0AB37UMN2-F1
#
_entry.id   AF-A0AB37UMN2-F1
#
_cell.length_a   1.000
_cell.length_b   1.000
_cell.length_c   1.000
_cell.angle_alpha   90.00
_cell.angle_beta   90.00
_cell.angle_gamma   90.00
#
_symmetry.space_group_name_H-M   'P 1'
#
loop_
_entity.id
_entity.type
_entity.pdbx_description
1 polymer ?
#
loop_
_entity_poly.entity_id
_entity_poly.type
_entity_poly.pdbx_seq_one_letter_code
_entity_poly.pdbx_strand_id
1 'polypeptide(L)'
;MTYPLWVPKWFRHGWSLPWSEVKELKPRTTGQGGLVYYFLSQEGKAYLLPMRVAGFAKLVREVQAKTGIDTTNVIPLSQPWMYLILLVFTLLLLLVDAWTVTTAIALN
;
A
#
# COMPACT_ATOMS: atom_id res chain seq x y z
N MET A 1 -7.02 -2.60 -14.19
CA MET A 1 -6.74 -3.59 -13.12
C MET A 1 -7.84 -4.64 -13.19
N THR A 2 -7.49 -5.92 -13.38
CA THR A 2 -8.47 -7.01 -13.53
C THR A 2 -8.64 -7.69 -12.19
N TYR A 3 -9.79 -7.54 -11.56
CA TYR A 3 -10.11 -8.27 -10.32
C TYR A 3 -10.29 -9.77 -10.64
N PRO A 4 -9.82 -10.67 -9.77
CA PRO A 4 -10.11 -12.09 -9.90
C PRO A 4 -11.62 -12.35 -9.95
N LEU A 5 -12.03 -13.35 -10.73
CA LEU A 5 -13.45 -13.66 -11.00
C LEU A 5 -14.28 -13.95 -9.72
N TRP A 6 -13.63 -14.38 -8.64
CA TRP A 6 -14.27 -14.73 -7.37
C TRP A 6 -14.65 -13.51 -6.49
N VAL A 7 -14.23 -12.29 -6.84
CA VAL A 7 -14.57 -11.09 -6.05
C VAL A 7 -15.98 -10.59 -6.44
N PRO A 8 -16.95 -10.52 -5.51
CA PRO A 8 -18.31 -10.07 -5.80
C PRO A 8 -18.32 -8.65 -6.39
N LYS A 9 -19.14 -8.41 -7.43
CA LYS A 9 -19.20 -7.12 -8.13
C LYS A 9 -19.56 -5.93 -7.22
N TRP A 10 -20.32 -6.17 -6.15
CA TRP A 10 -20.73 -5.11 -5.23
C TRP A 10 -19.56 -4.51 -4.41
N PHE A 11 -18.55 -5.31 -4.09
CA PHE A 11 -17.33 -4.85 -3.41
C PHE A 11 -16.37 -4.08 -4.34
N ARG A 12 -16.67 -3.97 -5.63
CA ARG A 12 -15.82 -3.27 -6.63
C ARG A 12 -16.09 -1.76 -6.69
N HIS A 13 -16.47 -1.14 -5.57
CA HIS A 13 -16.62 0.31 -5.46
C HIS A 13 -15.22 0.96 -5.43
N GLY A 14 -14.66 1.16 -6.61
CA GLY A 14 -13.49 2.00 -6.82
C GLY A 14 -13.91 3.40 -7.26
N TRP A 15 -13.05 4.37 -7.02
CA TRP A 15 -13.13 5.67 -7.69
C TRP A 15 -12.24 5.64 -8.93
N SER A 16 -12.63 6.39 -9.95
CA SER A 16 -11.79 6.68 -11.11
C SER A 16 -11.69 8.19 -11.26
N LEU A 17 -10.48 8.70 -11.45
CA LEU A 17 -10.23 10.11 -11.70
C LEU A 17 -9.51 10.23 -13.06
N PRO A 18 -10.09 10.94 -14.04
CA PRO A 18 -9.39 11.25 -15.28
C PRO A 18 -8.14 12.09 -15.00
N TRP A 19 -7.03 11.79 -15.69
CA TRP A 19 -5.77 12.51 -15.51
C TRP A 19 -5.89 14.01 -15.76
N SER A 20 -6.76 14.42 -16.69
CA SER A 20 -7.06 15.81 -17.02
C SER A 20 -7.70 16.59 -15.86
N GLU A 21 -8.35 15.90 -14.92
CA GLU A 21 -8.98 16.53 -13.76
C GLU A 21 -8.03 16.65 -12.57
N VAL A 22 -6.85 16.02 -12.60
CA VAL A 22 -5.88 16.07 -11.51
C VAL A 22 -5.23 17.46 -11.49
N LYS A 23 -5.63 18.29 -10.53
CA LYS A 23 -5.10 19.64 -10.34
C LYS A 23 -3.79 19.64 -9.57
N GLU A 24 -3.77 18.95 -8.43
CA GLU A 24 -2.64 18.99 -7.49
C GLU A 24 -2.64 17.77 -6.56
N LEU A 25 -1.46 17.42 -6.03
CA LEU A 25 -1.29 16.38 -5.03
C LEU A 25 -0.99 17.04 -3.68
N LYS A 26 -1.88 16.89 -2.69
CA LYS A 26 -1.66 17.47 -1.35
C LYS A 26 -1.34 16.39 -0.30
N PRO A 27 -0.26 16.56 0.49
CA PRO A 27 -0.03 15.76 1.67
C PRO A 27 -1.00 16.18 2.80
N ARG A 28 -1.53 15.20 3.51
CA ARG A 28 -2.35 15.34 4.71
C ARG A 28 -1.76 14.47 5.81
N THR A 29 -1.51 15.06 6.97
CA THR A 29 -1.15 14.32 8.17
C THR A 29 -2.37 13.58 8.72
N THR A 30 -2.16 12.34 9.11
CA THR A 30 -3.16 11.51 9.80
C THR A 30 -3.05 11.70 11.30
N GLY A 31 -4.12 11.43 12.04
CA GLY A 31 -4.12 11.51 13.52
C GLY A 31 -3.10 10.60 14.21
N GLN A 32 -2.52 9.62 13.50
CA GLN A 32 -1.47 8.72 13.98
C GLN A 32 -0.05 9.19 13.57
N GLY A 33 0.10 10.43 13.08
CA GLY A 33 1.40 10.98 12.66
C GLY A 33 1.90 10.49 11.30
N GLY A 34 1.16 9.64 10.60
CA GLY A 34 1.49 9.20 9.24
C GLY A 34 1.11 10.23 8.17
N LEU A 35 1.79 10.22 7.02
CA LEU A 35 1.51 11.08 5.88
C LEU A 35 0.69 10.33 4.82
N VAL A 36 -0.42 10.92 4.37
CA VAL A 36 -1.26 10.38 3.30
C VAL A 36 -1.43 11.45 2.23
N TYR A 37 -1.36 11.07 0.97
CA TYR A 37 -1.50 12.00 -0.15
C TYR A 37 -2.92 11.93 -0.74
N TYR A 38 -3.43 13.06 -1.18
CA TYR A 38 -4.72 13.17 -1.87
C TYR A 38 -4.53 13.85 -3.22
N PHE A 39 -5.15 13.30 -4.26
CA PHE A 39 -5.38 13.99 -5.51
C PHE A 39 -6.55 14.96 -5.35
N LEU A 40 -6.34 16.22 -5.70
CA LEU A 40 -7.41 17.19 -5.83
C LEU A 40 -7.88 17.25 -7.28
N SER A 41 -9.17 17.01 -7.47
CA SER A 41 -9.85 17.30 -8.74
C SER A 41 -10.02 18.81 -8.91
N GLN A 42 -10.14 19.28 -10.15
CA GLN A 42 -10.51 20.67 -10.47
C GLN A 42 -11.81 21.11 -9.78
N GLU A 43 -12.74 20.20 -9.54
CA GLU A 43 -14.00 20.45 -8.80
C GLU A 43 -13.82 20.52 -7.27
N GLY A 44 -12.59 20.39 -6.75
CA GLY A 44 -12.29 20.43 -5.32
C GLY A 44 -12.52 19.12 -4.57
N LYS A 45 -12.92 18.04 -5.27
CA LYS A 45 -13.02 16.69 -4.68
C LYS A 45 -11.63 16.13 -4.38
N ALA A 46 -11.46 15.52 -3.21
CA ALA A 46 -10.21 14.89 -2.78
C ALA A 46 -10.30 13.37 -2.90
N TYR A 47 -9.38 12.77 -3.65
CA TYR A 47 -9.26 11.32 -3.85
C TYR A 47 -8.00 10.80 -3.17
N LEU A 48 -8.14 9.82 -2.29
CA LEU A 48 -7.03 9.28 -1.52
C LEU A 48 -6.07 8.48 -2.41
N LEU A 49 -4.78 8.84 -2.39
CA LEU A 49 -3.74 8.09 -3.07
C LEU A 49 -3.51 6.75 -2.33
N PRO A 50 -3.70 5.59 -2.99
CA PRO A 50 -3.42 4.32 -2.36
C PRO A 50 -1.91 4.16 -2.16
N MET A 51 -1.48 4.17 -0.89
CA MET A 51 -0.07 4.07 -0.49
C MET A 51 0.46 2.63 -0.49
N ARG A 52 -0.43 1.63 -0.58
CA ARG A 52 -0.12 0.19 -0.45
C ARG A 52 -0.32 -0.55 -1.76
N VAL A 53 0.30 -0.08 -2.83
CA VAL A 53 0.21 -0.71 -4.16
C VAL A 53 1.55 -1.31 -4.55
N ALA A 54 1.55 -2.57 -4.98
CA ALA A 54 2.72 -3.18 -5.60
C ALA A 54 3.08 -2.41 -6.87
N GLY A 55 4.28 -1.81 -6.90
CA GLY A 55 4.68 -0.91 -7.99
C GLY A 55 4.22 0.54 -7.82
N PHE A 56 4.01 1.01 -6.59
CA PHE A 56 3.73 2.43 -6.28
C PHE A 56 4.71 3.39 -6.98
N ALA A 57 6.00 3.06 -7.06
CA ALA A 57 6.98 3.86 -7.79
C ALA A 57 6.65 4.02 -9.29
N LYS A 58 6.09 2.98 -9.93
CA LYS A 58 5.61 3.06 -11.32
C LYS A 58 4.40 3.97 -11.41
N LEU A 59 3.44 3.84 -10.49
CA LEU A 59 2.26 4.71 -10.43
C LEU A 59 2.67 6.17 -10.32
N VAL A 60 3.57 6.50 -9.39
CA VAL A 60 4.07 7.86 -9.17
C VAL A 60 4.78 8.42 -10.42
N ARG A 61 5.59 7.60 -11.11
CA ARG A 61 6.20 8.01 -12.40
C ARG A 61 5.17 8.30 -13.48
N GLU A 62 4.14 7.48 -13.62
CA GLU A 62 3.06 7.72 -14.59
C GLU A 62 2.26 8.98 -14.25
N VAL A 63 1.98 9.22 -12.97
CA VAL A 63 1.35 10.46 -12.49
C VAL A 63 2.20 11.66 -12.91
N GLN A 64 3.49 11.67 -12.57
CA GLN A 64 4.41 12.75 -12.94
C GLN A 64 4.49 12.96 -14.46
N ALA A 65 4.54 11.88 -15.25
CA ALA A 65 4.59 11.95 -16.71
C ALA A 65 3.28 12.47 -17.34
N LYS A 66 2.12 12.22 -16.72
CA LYS A 66 0.81 12.61 -17.26
C LYS A 66 0.29 13.95 -16.74
N THR A 67 0.64 14.34 -15.52
CA THR A 67 0.15 15.58 -14.89
C THR A 67 1.22 16.66 -14.79
N GLY A 68 2.50 16.31 -14.97
CA GLY A 68 3.62 17.25 -14.81
C GLY A 68 3.90 17.67 -13.36
N ILE A 69 3.17 17.10 -12.38
CA ILE A 69 3.33 17.40 -10.96
C ILE A 69 4.61 16.75 -10.45
N ASP A 70 5.46 17.52 -9.76
CA ASP A 70 6.67 16.98 -9.13
C ASP A 70 6.29 16.07 -7.95
N THR A 71 6.57 14.78 -8.11
CA THR A 71 6.29 13.75 -7.11
C THR A 71 7.54 13.21 -6.41
N THR A 72 8.66 13.92 -6.50
CA THR A 72 9.98 13.48 -5.96
C THR A 72 9.94 13.12 -4.46
N ASN A 73 9.08 13.76 -3.68
CA ASN A 73 8.94 13.51 -2.23
C ASN A 73 7.88 12.45 -1.86
N VAL A 74 7.28 11.75 -2.83
CA VAL A 74 6.21 10.78 -2.56
C VAL A 74 6.82 9.38 -2.41
N ILE A 75 7.10 8.99 -1.17
CA ILE A 75 7.74 7.70 -0.84
C ILE A 75 6.67 6.70 -0.39
N PRO A 76 6.69 5.44 -0.87
CA PRO A 76 5.75 4.41 -0.41
C PRO A 76 5.97 4.10 1.08
N LEU A 77 4.88 4.04 1.85
CA LEU A 77 4.91 3.82 3.31
C LEU A 77 5.40 2.41 3.69
N SER A 78 5.16 1.40 2.84
CA SER A 78 5.58 0.02 3.11
C SER A 78 5.65 -0.77 1.81
N GLN A 79 6.84 -1.23 1.47
CA GLN A 79 7.03 -2.09 0.30
C GLN A 79 6.63 -3.53 0.63
N PRO A 80 6.03 -4.28 -0.32
CA PRO A 80 5.60 -5.67 -0.10
C PRO A 80 6.70 -6.60 0.46
N TRP A 81 7.96 -6.34 0.12
CA TRP A 81 9.14 -7.05 0.64
C TRP A 81 9.23 -7.04 2.18
N MET A 82 8.79 -5.96 2.83
CA MET A 82 8.83 -5.87 4.29
C MET A 82 7.99 -6.98 4.95
N TYR A 83 6.80 -7.28 4.40
CA TYR A 83 5.96 -8.37 4.89
C TYR A 83 6.59 -9.74 4.67
N LEU A 84 7.40 -9.91 3.62
CA LEU A 84 8.17 -11.14 3.40
C LEU A 84 9.21 -11.35 4.51
N ILE A 85 9.89 -10.28 4.94
CA ILE A 85 10.82 -10.34 6.08
C ILE A 85 10.07 -10.73 7.36
N LEU A 86 8.94 -10.08 7.66
CA LEU A 86 8.15 -10.42 8.83
C LEU A 86 7.72 -11.89 8.80
N LEU A 87 7.27 -12.38 7.63
CA LEU A 87 6.92 -13.78 7.45
C LEU A 87 8.09 -14.72 7.76
N VAL A 88 9.30 -14.41 7.28
CA VAL A 88 10.49 -15.21 7.59
C VAL A 88 10.76 -15.24 9.09
N PHE A 89 10.69 -14.11 9.78
CA PHE A 89 10.88 -14.08 11.24
C PHE A 89 9.79 -14.87 11.97
N THR A 90 8.54 -14.80 11.53
CA THR A 90 7.45 -15.62 12.08
C THR A 90 7.72 -17.11 11.91
N LEU A 91 8.24 -17.55 10.75
CA LEU A 91 8.59 -18.95 10.53
C LEU A 91 9.76 -19.40 11.42
N LEU A 92 10.77 -18.55 11.62
CA LEU A 92 11.88 -18.84 12.53
C LEU A 92 11.41 -18.98 13.98
N LEU A 93 10.54 -18.09 14.44
CA LEU A 93 9.95 -18.19 15.79
C LEU A 93 9.16 -19.50 15.94
N LEU A 94 8.35 -19.87 14.95
CA LEU A 94 7.58 -21.11 14.97
C LEU A 94 8.49 -22.35 15.02
N LEU A 95 9.62 -22.35 14.30
CA LEU A 95 10.61 -23.43 14.38
C LEU A 95 11.24 -23.55 15.77
N VAL A 96 11.58 -22.43 16.41
CA VAL A 96 12.13 -22.41 17.76
C VAL A 96 11.09 -22.91 18.77
N ASP A 97 9.84 -22.50 18.65
CA ASP A 97 8.74 -22.99 19.50
C ASP A 97 8.56 -24.50 19.36
N ALA A 98 8.52 -25.01 18.12
CA ALA A 98 8.39 -26.44 17.86
C ALA A 98 9.58 -27.24 18.41
N TRP A 99 10.80 -26.73 18.25
CA TRP A 99 12.00 -27.32 18.84
C TRP A 99 11.92 -27.37 20.37
N THR A 100 11.47 -26.28 20.99
CA THR A 100 11.34 -26.17 22.44
C THR A 100 10.31 -27.17 22.98
N VAL A 101 9.16 -27.27 22.32
CA VAL A 101 8.10 -28.22 22.69
C VAL A 101 8.57 -29.67 22.54
N THR A 102 9.23 -30.02 21.43
CA THR A 102 9.72 -31.39 21.22
C THR A 102 10.83 -31.76 22.20
N THR A 103 11.72 -30.83 22.55
CA THR A 103 12.73 -31.05 23.60
C THR A 103 12.09 -31.25 24.97
N ALA A 104 11.06 -30.46 25.31
CA ALA A 104 10.33 -30.58 26.57
C ALA A 104 9.60 -31.92 26.70
N ILE A 105 8.99 -32.41 25.60
CA ILE A 105 8.35 -33.73 25.55
C ILE A 105 9.39 -34.85 25.68
N ALA A 106 10.57 -34.70 25.06
CA ALA A 106 11.61 -35.74 25.12
C ALA A 106 12.31 -35.86 26.48
N LEU A 107 12.28 -34.80 27.30
CA LEU A 107 12.89 -34.74 28.63
C LEU A 107 11.93 -35.13 29.77
N ASN A 108 10.66 -35.41 29.46
CA ASN A 108 9.62 -35.78 30.43
C ASN A 108 9.14 -37.22 30.19
#